data_AF-A0A178X8T8-F1
#
_entry.id   AF-A0A178X8T8-F1
#
_cell.length_a   1.000
_cell.length_b   1.000
_cell.length_c   1.000
_cell.angle_alpha   90.00
_cell.angle_beta   90.00
_cell.angle_gamma   90.00
#
_symmetry.space_group_name_H-M   'P 1'
#
loop_
_entity.id
_entity.type
_entity.pdbx_description
1 polymer ?
#
loop_
_entity_poly.entity_id
_entity_poly.type
_entity_poly.pdbx_seq_one_letter_code
_entity_poly.pdbx_strand_id
1 'polypeptide(L)' 'MPNSVFFAPGGIAFHAGPLDRPSHGCIHLTEEDSALVFDRLPVGAEVEVDR' A
#
# COMPACT_ATOMS: atom_id res chain seq x y z
N MET A 1 5.01 0.15 -9.40
CA MET A 1 4.15 -0.17 -8.25
C MET A 1 3.59 -1.59 -8.41
N PRO A 2 4.42 -2.63 -8.23
CA PRO A 2 3.89 -3.99 -8.09
C PRO A 2 2.92 -4.09 -6.90
N ASN A 3 1.90 -4.95 -7.01
CA ASN A 3 0.96 -5.27 -5.92
C ASN A 3 0.27 -4.02 -5.32
N SER A 4 -0.33 -3.19 -6.18
CA SER A 4 -0.96 -1.93 -5.74
C SER A 4 -2.38 -2.14 -5.20
N VAL A 5 -2.61 -1.73 -3.96
CA VAL A 5 -3.94 -1.71 -3.33
C VAL A 5 -4.32 -0.27 -2.96
N PHE A 6 -5.25 0.31 -3.72
CA PHE A 6 -5.68 1.70 -3.55
C PHE A 6 -6.73 1.82 -2.44
N PHE A 7 -6.52 2.76 -1.52
CA PHE A 7 -7.40 2.94 -0.35
C PHE A 7 -7.81 4.39 -0.09
N ALA A 8 -7.27 5.38 -0.81
CA ALA A 8 -7.71 6.76 -0.70
C ALA A 8 -7.64 7.51 -2.05
N PRO A 9 -8.39 8.62 -2.22
CA PRO A 9 -8.34 9.45 -3.42
C PRO A 9 -6.92 9.95 -3.74
N GLY A 10 -6.68 10.32 -5.00
CA GLY A 10 -5.37 10.83 -5.45
C GLY A 10 -4.33 9.74 -5.75
N GLY A 11 -4.74 8.47 -5.77
CA GLY A 11 -3.86 7.34 -6.12
C GLY A 11 -3.04 6.81 -4.95
N ILE A 12 -3.46 7.07 -3.71
CA ILE A 12 -2.78 6.58 -2.51
C ILE A 12 -3.04 5.08 -2.34
N ALA A 13 -1.94 4.31 -2.19
CA ALA A 13 -1.98 2.86 -2.17
C ALA A 13 -0.88 2.24 -1.28
N PHE A 14 -1.08 0.98 -0.91
CA PHE A 14 0.01 0.06 -0.56
C PHE A 14 0.63 -0.47 -1.84
N HIS A 15 1.96 -0.54 -1.93
CA HIS A 15 2.65 -1.24 -3.02
C HIS A 15 4.11 -1.53 -2.69
N ALA A 16 4.74 -2.44 -3.44
CA ALA A 16 6.19 -2.65 -3.33
C ALA A 16 6.96 -1.37 -3.70
N GLY A 17 7.94 -0.99 -2.86
CA GLY A 17 8.76 0.20 -3.10
C GLY A 17 9.94 0.33 -2.12
N PRO A 18 10.82 1.33 -2.32
CA PRO A 18 11.95 1.59 -1.44
C PRO A 18 11.50 2.00 -0.03
N LEU A 19 12.02 1.32 1.00
CA LEU A 19 11.69 1.60 2.40
C LEU A 19 12.49 2.76 3.01
N ASP A 20 13.52 3.21 2.31
CA ASP A 20 14.48 4.22 2.75
C ASP A 20 14.24 5.60 2.13
N ARG A 21 13.14 5.77 1.39
CA ARG A 21 12.82 6.98 0.64
C ARG A 21 11.36 7.40 0.83
N PRO A 22 11.09 8.72 0.84
CA PRO A 22 9.71 9.22 0.89
C PRO A 22 8.83 8.65 -0.23
N SER A 23 7.59 8.31 0.13
CA SER A 23 6.62 7.63 -0.74
C SER A 23 5.64 8.55 -1.46
N HIS A 24 5.73 9.87 -1.22
CA HIS A 24 4.78 10.86 -1.74
C HIS A 24 3.32 10.60 -1.34
N GLY A 25 3.10 9.94 -0.20
CA GLY A 25 1.79 9.67 0.38
C GLY A 25 1.37 8.20 0.35
N CYS A 26 1.96 7.38 -0.52
CA CYS A 26 1.73 5.93 -0.50
C CYS A 26 2.37 5.26 0.72
N ILE A 27 2.06 3.99 0.94
CA ILE A 27 2.76 3.15 1.92
C ILE A 27 3.62 2.15 1.16
N HIS A 28 4.94 2.37 1.16
CA HIS A 28 5.90 1.44 0.58
C HIS A 28 6.07 0.22 1.48
N LEU A 29 5.99 -0.97 0.87
CA LEU A 29 6.20 -2.26 1.51
C LEU A 29 7.38 -2.99 0.88
N THR A 30 7.90 -4.00 1.58
CA THR A 30 8.77 -5.01 0.95
C THR A 30 8.00 -5.73 -0.18
N GLU A 31 8.72 -6.41 -1.06
CA GLU A 31 8.08 -7.19 -2.13
C GLU A 31 7.17 -8.29 -1.55
N GLU A 32 7.62 -8.99 -0.51
CA GLU A 32 6.86 -10.03 0.19
C GLU A 32 5.58 -9.46 0.85
N ASP A 33 5.72 -8.39 1.63
CA ASP A 33 4.57 -7.77 2.32
C ASP A 33 3.57 -7.17 1.33
N SER A 34 4.05 -6.61 0.21
CA SER A 34 3.16 -6.08 -0.82
C SER A 34 2.30 -7.19 -1.45
N ALA A 35 2.87 -8.37 -1.71
CA ALA A 35 2.13 -9.51 -2.23
C ALA A 35 1.11 -10.00 -1.20
N LEU A 36 1.51 -10.06 0.07
CA LEU A 36 0.63 -10.43 1.17
C LEU A 36 -0.60 -9.51 1.28
N VAL A 37 -0.40 -8.20 1.24
CA VAL A 37 -1.50 -7.22 1.31
C VAL A 37 -2.39 -7.33 0.07
N PHE A 38 -1.81 -7.45 -1.12
CA PHE A 38 -2.56 -7.57 -2.37
C PHE A 38 -3.43 -8.84 -2.42
N ASP A 39 -2.94 -9.96 -1.89
CA ASP A 39 -3.68 -11.21 -1.88
C ASP A 39 -4.74 -11.28 -0.78
N ARG A 40 -4.53 -10.60 0.36
CA ARG A 40 -5.36 -10.78 1.57
C ARG A 40 -6.31 -9.64 1.89
N LEU A 41 -6.06 -8.42 1.41
CA LEU A 41 -6.94 -7.28 1.71
C LEU A 41 -8.07 -7.22 0.67
N PRO A 42 -9.32 -7.57 1.02
CA PRO A 42 -10.41 -7.61 0.06
C PRO A 42 -10.86 -6.20 -0.34
N VAL A 43 -11.43 -6.08 -1.54
CA VAL A 43 -12.12 -4.85 -1.97
C VAL A 43 -13.23 -4.52 -0.98
N GLY A 44 -13.25 -3.29 -0.48
CA GLY A 44 -14.19 -2.81 0.53
C GLY A 44 -13.70 -2.92 1.98
N ALA A 45 -12.51 -3.47 2.22
CA ALA A 45 -11.86 -3.37 3.52
C ALA A 45 -11.53 -1.91 3.85
N GLU A 46 -11.69 -1.54 5.13
CA GLU A 46 -11.32 -0.23 5.65
C GLU A 46 -9.82 -0.16 5.96
N VAL A 47 -9.23 1.01 5.70
CA VAL A 47 -7.84 1.31 6.04
C VAL A 47 -7.86 2.53 6.94
N GLU A 48 -7.33 2.37 8.16
CA GLU A 48 -7.15 3.46 9.11
C GLU A 48 -5.68 3.89 9.13
N VAL A 49 -5.46 5.21 9.08
CA VAL A 49 -4.15 5.82 9.24
C VAL A 49 -4.23 6.74 10.46
N ASP A 50 -3.53 6.36 11.52
CA ASP A 50 -3.45 7.12 12.77
C ASP A 50 -2.08 7.78 12.93
N ARG A 51 -1.96 8.69 13.91
CA ARG A 51 -0.72 9.42 14.24
C ARG A 51 0.25 8.65 15.13
#